data_AF-A0A962DG25-F1
#
_entry.id   AF-A0A962DG25-F1
#
_cell.length_a   1.000
_cell.length_b   1.000
_cell.length_c   1.000
_cell.angle_alpha   90.00
_cell.angle_beta   90.00
_cell.angle_gamma   90.00
#
_symmetry.space_group_name_H-M   'P 1'
#
loop_
_entity.id
_entity.type
_entity.pdbx_description
1 polymer ?
#
loop_
_entity_poly.entity_id
_entity_poly.type
_entity_poly.pdbx_seq_one_letter_code
_entity_poly.pdbx_strand_id
1 'polypeptide(L)'
;WLGFYFENNGELVLGPFQGQVACTRIEIGKGVCGTAFAKGQTQVVEDVHQFPGHIFCDMASASEIVVPLFDGDKIIGVLDIDSPVLNRFDEDDRKGCEKLAQIYMNSIKI
;
A
#
# COMPACT_ATOMS: atom_id res chain seq x y z
N TRP A 1 -6.08 2.15 -8.81
CA TRP A 1 -5.40 3.36 -8.30
C TRP A 1 -3.95 2.98 -7.99
N LEU A 2 -3.00 3.91 -7.99
CA LEU A 2 -1.63 3.62 -7.55
C LEU A 2 -1.06 4.84 -6.83
N GLY A 3 -0.42 4.65 -5.68
CA GLY A 3 0.20 5.75 -4.97
C GLY A 3 1.09 5.31 -3.83
N PHE A 4 1.64 6.31 -3.15
CA PHE A 4 2.49 6.12 -1.99
C PHE A 4 1.84 6.73 -0.76
N TYR A 5 2.03 6.11 0.39
CA TYR A 5 1.81 6.73 1.69
C TYR A 5 3.10 6.70 2.48
N PHE A 6 3.43 7.78 3.18
CA PHE A 6 4.63 7.87 4.00
C PHE A 6 4.28 8.06 5.46
N GLU A 7 5.05 7.44 6.36
CA GLU A 7 4.85 7.63 7.79
C GLU A 7 5.23 9.05 8.20
N ASN A 8 4.33 9.68 8.94
CA ASN A 8 4.54 10.99 9.53
C ASN A 8 3.73 11.12 10.82
N ASN A 9 4.44 11.18 11.95
CA ASN A 9 3.87 11.35 13.29
C ASN A 9 2.84 10.28 13.68
N GLY A 10 3.10 9.01 13.33
CA GLY A 10 2.25 7.87 13.70
C GLY A 10 1.07 7.62 12.76
N GLU A 11 1.00 8.33 11.63
CA GLU A 11 0.01 8.12 10.57
C GLU A 11 0.73 7.93 9.22
N LEU A 12 0.07 7.21 8.31
CA LEU A 12 0.43 7.16 6.90
C LEU A 12 -0.23 8.35 6.18
N VAL A 13 0.57 9.20 5.57
CA VAL A 13 0.13 10.41 4.85
C VAL A 13 0.31 10.22 3.35
N LEU A 14 -0.71 10.57 2.58
CA LEU A 14 -0.73 10.42 1.12
C LEU A 14 0.40 11.21 0.46
N GLY A 15 1.19 10.52 -0.35
CA GLY A 15 2.24 11.05 -1.21
C GLY A 15 1.80 11.14 -2.68
N PRO A 16 2.74 11.04 -3.65
CA PRO A 16 2.40 11.01 -5.07
C PRO A 16 1.49 9.83 -5.42
N PHE A 17 0.48 10.07 -6.26
CA PHE A 17 -0.44 9.04 -6.71
C PHE A 17 -0.99 9.31 -8.12
N GLN A 18 -1.62 8.30 -8.69
CA GLN A 18 -2.35 8.31 -9.96
C GLN A 18 -3.70 7.60 -9.79
N GLY A 19 -4.78 8.34 -10.03
CA GLY A 19 -6.14 7.86 -9.88
C GLY A 19 -7.06 8.94 -9.31
N GLN A 20 -8.22 8.51 -8.78
CA GLN A 20 -9.15 9.41 -8.08
C GLN A 20 -8.56 9.87 -6.73
N VAL A 21 -9.17 10.91 -6.16
CA VAL A 21 -8.79 11.41 -4.82
C VAL A 21 -9.00 10.29 -3.80
N ALA A 22 -7.94 9.99 -3.02
CA ALA A 22 -7.94 8.97 -1.99
C ALA A 22 -7.88 9.59 -0.58
N CYS A 23 -7.94 8.76 0.47
CA CYS A 23 -7.77 9.21 1.85
C CYS A 23 -6.40 9.88 2.02
N THR A 24 -6.35 11.04 2.67
CA THR A 24 -5.09 11.76 2.86
C THR A 24 -4.27 11.27 4.06
N ARG A 25 -4.93 10.59 5.01
CA ARG A 25 -4.32 10.06 6.24
C ARG A 25 -4.93 8.70 6.61
N ILE A 26 -4.08 7.80 7.07
CA ILE A 26 -4.44 6.44 7.50
C ILE A 26 -3.71 6.13 8.82
N GLU A 27 -4.45 5.71 9.85
CA GLU A 27 -3.87 5.26 11.11
C GLU A 27 -3.07 3.96 10.91
N ILE A 28 -1.93 3.83 11.61
CA ILE A 28 -1.13 2.58 11.58
C ILE A 28 -1.97 1.40 12.10
N GLY A 29 -1.90 0.27 11.41
CA GLY A 29 -2.66 -0.94 11.72
C GLY A 29 -4.14 -0.90 11.29
N LYS A 30 -4.60 0.16 10.63
CA LYS A 30 -5.96 0.27 10.09
C LYS A 30 -5.97 0.14 8.58
N GLY A 31 -6.99 -0.53 8.04
CA GLY A 31 -7.07 -0.85 6.62
C GLY A 31 -5.90 -1.70 6.14
N VAL A 32 -5.82 -1.91 4.82
CA VAL A 32 -4.77 -2.73 4.21
C VAL A 32 -3.42 -2.00 4.30
N CYS A 33 -3.39 -0.72 3.92
CA CYS A 33 -2.24 0.16 4.05
C CYS A 33 -1.61 0.17 5.46
N GLY A 34 -2.39 0.49 6.49
CA GLY A 34 -1.90 0.53 7.86
C GLY A 34 -1.47 -0.85 8.36
N THR A 35 -2.14 -1.92 7.92
CA THR A 35 -1.75 -3.30 8.27
C THR A 35 -0.42 -3.69 7.65
N ALA A 36 -0.19 -3.37 6.38
CA ALA A 36 1.07 -3.64 5.69
C ALA A 36 2.25 -2.95 6.39
N PHE A 37 2.07 -1.67 6.74
CA PHE A 37 3.07 -0.91 7.49
C PHE A 37 3.32 -1.52 8.89
N ALA A 38 2.26 -1.80 9.65
CA ALA A 38 2.38 -2.33 11.01
C ALA A 38 3.06 -3.71 11.06
N LYS A 39 2.82 -4.56 10.07
CA LYS A 39 3.40 -5.92 10.00
C LYS A 39 4.76 -5.96 9.31
N GLY A 40 5.13 -4.94 8.53
CA GLY A 40 6.29 -4.99 7.65
C GLY A 40 6.20 -6.09 6.60
N GLN A 41 4.99 -6.35 6.11
CA GLN A 41 4.74 -7.44 5.16
C GLN A 41 3.79 -6.96 4.06
N THR A 42 4.09 -7.34 2.83
CA THR A 42 3.19 -7.15 1.69
C THR A 42 1.84 -7.77 1.97
N GLN A 43 0.76 -7.01 1.75
CA GLN A 43 -0.60 -7.52 1.82
C GLN A 43 -1.13 -7.66 0.39
N VAL A 44 -1.61 -8.84 0.03
CA VAL A 44 -2.32 -9.09 -1.22
C VAL A 44 -3.75 -9.45 -0.84
N VAL A 45 -4.71 -8.62 -1.22
CA VAL A 45 -6.10 -8.72 -0.79
C VAL A 45 -6.97 -8.99 -2.02
N GLU A 46 -7.50 -10.21 -2.11
CA GLU A 46 -8.31 -10.66 -3.25
C GLU A 46 -9.69 -9.98 -3.30
N ASP A 47 -10.26 -9.67 -2.14
CA ASP A 47 -11.52 -8.94 -1.97
C ASP A 47 -11.39 -7.97 -0.77
N VAL A 48 -11.28 -6.68 -1.07
CA VAL A 48 -11.12 -5.64 -0.04
C VAL A 48 -12.34 -5.53 0.88
N HIS A 49 -13.53 -5.87 0.40
CA HIS A 49 -14.75 -5.81 1.20
C HIS A 49 -14.79 -6.89 2.29
N GLN A 50 -13.99 -7.95 2.15
CA GLN A 50 -13.85 -9.01 3.14
C GLN A 50 -12.70 -8.75 4.12
N PHE A 51 -11.88 -7.73 3.88
CA PHE A 51 -10.75 -7.43 4.74
C PHE A 51 -11.21 -6.82 6.09
N PRO A 52 -10.87 -7.40 7.25
CA PRO A 52 -11.30 -6.89 8.54
C PRO A 52 -10.76 -5.48 8.81
N GLY A 53 -11.66 -4.53 9.12
CA GLY A 53 -11.27 -3.15 9.42
C GLY A 53 -10.82 -2.35 8.19
N HIS A 54 -11.30 -2.73 7.00
CA HIS A 54 -11.03 -2.00 5.76
C HIS A 54 -11.52 -0.55 5.83
N ILE A 55 -10.68 0.38 5.34
CA ILE A 55 -10.99 1.80 5.19
C ILE A 55 -11.18 2.05 3.70
N PHE A 56 -12.42 2.30 3.27
CA PHE A 56 -12.72 2.56 1.86
C PHE A 56 -12.23 3.96 1.46
N CYS A 57 -11.18 4.03 0.66
CA CYS A 57 -10.66 5.28 0.10
C CYS A 57 -11.08 5.50 -1.36
N ASP A 58 -11.23 4.42 -2.15
CA ASP A 58 -11.84 4.42 -3.49
C ASP A 58 -12.99 3.41 -3.52
N MET A 59 -14.22 3.88 -3.76
CA MET A 59 -15.39 2.99 -3.82
C MET A 59 -15.36 2.02 -5.00
N ALA A 60 -14.50 2.25 -5.99
CA ALA A 60 -14.32 1.33 -7.11
C ALA A 60 -13.33 0.20 -6.81
N SER A 61 -12.57 0.23 -5.72
CA SER A 61 -11.58 -0.81 -5.41
C SER A 61 -12.26 -2.11 -4.98
N ALA A 62 -11.83 -3.22 -5.57
CA ALA A 62 -12.29 -4.57 -5.30
C ALA A 62 -11.16 -5.49 -4.83
N SER A 63 -9.93 -5.26 -5.28
CA SER A 63 -8.72 -5.92 -4.76
C SER A 63 -7.57 -4.92 -4.63
N GLU A 64 -6.63 -5.20 -3.73
CA GLU A 64 -5.57 -4.26 -3.35
C GLU A 64 -4.26 -5.04 -3.09
N ILE A 65 -3.13 -4.46 -3.51
CA ILE A 65 -1.80 -4.90 -3.08
C ILE A 65 -1.06 -3.72 -2.46
N VAL A 66 -0.57 -3.94 -1.23
CA VAL A 66 0.21 -2.94 -0.49
C VAL A 66 1.58 -3.50 -0.14
N VAL A 67 2.63 -2.80 -0.55
CA VAL A 67 4.03 -3.17 -0.35
C VAL A 67 4.72 -2.18 0.60
N PRO A 68 5.29 -2.62 1.74
CA PRO A 68 6.06 -1.75 2.62
C PRO A 68 7.35 -1.22 1.95
N LEU A 69 7.67 0.04 2.23
CA LEU A 69 8.89 0.69 1.77
C LEU A 69 9.94 0.68 2.87
N PHE A 70 11.02 -0.07 2.65
CA PHE A 70 12.11 -0.24 3.61
C PHE A 70 13.29 0.69 3.33
N ASP A 71 13.71 1.43 4.36
CA ASP A 71 15.01 2.07 4.46
C ASP A 71 15.87 1.38 5.53
N GLY A 72 16.65 0.38 5.11
CA GLY A 72 17.30 -0.52 6.04
C GLY A 72 16.26 -1.36 6.77
N ASP A 73 16.33 -1.41 8.10
CA ASP A 73 15.36 -2.12 8.93
C ASP A 73 14.11 -1.28 9.25
N LYS A 74 14.08 0.00 8.84
CA LYS A 74 12.95 0.90 9.10
C LYS A 74 11.97 0.89 7.94
N ILE A 75 10.68 0.80 8.23
CA ILE A 75 9.61 1.03 7.26
C ILE A 75 9.29 2.53 7.27
N ILE A 76 9.34 3.18 6.09
CA ILE A 76 9.11 4.62 5.96
C ILE A 76 7.77 4.96 5.29
N GLY A 77 7.08 3.96 4.75
CA GLY A 77 5.85 4.12 4.02
C GLY A 77 5.39 2.83 3.36
N VAL A 78 4.45 2.95 2.44
CA VAL A 78 3.93 1.88 1.61
C VAL A 78 3.72 2.37 0.18
N LEU A 79 3.91 1.46 -0.79
CA LEU A 79 3.36 1.54 -2.14
C LEU A 79 2.00 0.83 -2.11
N ASP A 80 0.97 1.47 -2.62
CA ASP A 80 -0.41 1.00 -2.61
C ASP A 80 -0.96 1.00 -4.04
N ILE A 81 -1.63 -0.11 -4.42
CA ILE A 81 -2.20 -0.32 -5.74
C ILE A 81 -3.56 -1.01 -5.62
N ASP A 82 -4.61 -0.30 -6.05
CA ASP A 82 -5.98 -0.80 -6.13
C ASP A 82 -6.38 -1.23 -7.53
N SER A 83 -7.32 -2.18 -7.60
CA SER A 83 -7.96 -2.64 -8.82
C SER A 83 -9.48 -2.78 -8.63
N PRO A 84 -10.30 -2.39 -9.63
CA PRO A 84 -11.74 -2.63 -9.62
C PRO A 84 -12.14 -4.08 -9.95
N VAL A 85 -11.15 -4.94 -10.24
CA VAL A 85 -11.33 -6.36 -10.51
C VAL A 85 -10.95 -7.15 -9.25
N LEU A 86 -11.81 -8.07 -8.81
CA LEU A 86 -11.50 -9.01 -7.72
C LEU A 86 -10.31 -9.91 -8.07
N ASN A 87 -9.54 -10.30 -7.06
CA ASN A 87 -8.38 -11.19 -7.19
C ASN A 87 -7.45 -10.80 -8.36
N ARG A 88 -7.17 -9.50 -8.48
CA ARG A 88 -6.39 -8.99 -9.61
C ARG A 88 -4.92 -9.36 -9.51
N PHE A 89 -4.40 -9.43 -8.28
CA PHE A 89 -2.98 -9.53 -7.99
C PHE A 89 -2.63 -10.95 -7.58
N ASP A 90 -1.64 -11.53 -8.25
CA ASP A 90 -1.12 -12.84 -7.92
C ASP A 90 0.29 -12.77 -7.29
N GLU A 91 0.92 -13.93 -7.16
CA GLU A 91 2.25 -14.06 -6.57
C GLU A 91 3.35 -13.44 -7.45
N ASP A 92 3.18 -13.39 -8.76
CA ASP A 92 4.15 -12.76 -9.66
C ASP A 92 3.99 -11.24 -9.64
N ASP A 93 2.75 -10.73 -9.55
CA ASP A 93 2.48 -9.32 -9.26
C ASP A 93 3.13 -8.90 -7.92
N ARG A 94 2.99 -9.73 -6.87
CA ARG A 94 3.61 -9.49 -5.56
C ARG A 94 5.12 -9.30 -5.66
N LYS A 95 5.82 -10.28 -6.25
CA LYS A 95 7.28 -10.21 -6.44
C LYS A 95 7.69 -9.01 -7.30
N GLY A 96 6.92 -8.72 -8.35
CA GLY A 96 7.14 -7.58 -9.22
C GLY A 96 7.06 -6.26 -8.47
N CYS A 97 5.99 -6.06 -7.69
CA CYS A 97 5.77 -4.84 -6.91
C CYS A 97 6.80 -4.68 -5.79
N GLU A 98 7.16 -5.75 -5.09
CA GLU A 98 8.25 -5.75 -4.10
C GLU A 98 9.58 -5.33 -4.72
N LYS A 99 9.88 -5.83 -5.93
CA LYS A 99 11.09 -5.44 -6.66
C LYS A 99 11.05 -3.99 -7.12
N LEU A 100 9.90 -3.49 -7.56
CA LEU A 100 9.72 -2.08 -7.93
C LEU A 100 9.91 -1.15 -6.72
N ALA A 101 9.32 -1.50 -5.57
CA ALA A 101 9.51 -0.78 -4.33
C ALA A 101 10.99 -0.73 -3.92
N GLN A 102 11.71 -1.86 -4.03
CA GLN A 102 13.14 -1.91 -3.75
C GLN A 102 13.96 -1.02 -4.70
N ILE A 103 13.65 -1.04 -6.01
CA ILE A 103 14.32 -0.19 -7.00
C ILE A 103 14.08 1.29 -6.70
N TYR A 104 12.83 1.66 -6.41
CA TYR A 104 12.46 3.01 -6.02
C TYR A 104 13.26 3.45 -4.78
N MET A 105 13.25 2.65 -3.71
CA MET A 105 13.98 2.94 -2.48
C MET A 105 15.49 3.09 -2.71
N ASN A 106 16.08 2.26 -3.58
CA ASN A 106 17.50 2.38 -3.92
C ASN A 106 17.81 3.64 -4.75
N SER A 107 16.85 4.13 -5.54
CA SER A 107 17.04 5.30 -6.41
C SER A 107 16.98 6.64 -5.66
N ILE A 108 16.39 6.65 -4.46
CA ILE A 108 16.21 7.85 -3.63
C ILE A 108 17.15 7.90 -2.42
N LYS A 109 17.94 6.84 -2.20
CA LYS A 109 19.03 6.85 -1.21
C LYS A 109 20.16 7.72 -1.73
N ILE A 110 20.46 8.80 -1.02
CA ILE A 110 21.63 9.66 -1.24
C ILE A 110 22.81 9.11 -0.42
#